data_AF-A0A397CZJ9-F1
#
_entry.id   AF-A0A397CZJ9-F1
#
_cell.length_a   1.000
_cell.length_b   1.000
_cell.length_c   1.000
_cell.angle_alpha   90.00
_cell.angle_beta   90.00
_cell.angle_gamma   90.00
#
_symmetry.space_group_name_H-M   'P 1'
#
loop_
_entity.id
_entity.type
_entity.pdbx_description
1 polymer ?
#
loop_
_entity_poly.entity_id
_entity_poly.type
_entity_poly.pdbx_seq_one_letter_code
_entity_poly.pdbx_strand_id
1 'polypeptide(L)'
;MARKRKLQTKAQRIKEVGAEIEAFIEEQGEATKLQNYGDEHLFAIDTAGSTSKKAKLTKDPAVWSGKYKPEKAKALKKTIDRIQAKPAVAVVKAVEVAADGQSYHPEVSAHQAVLAEALAKVAEKQKQREKDLAPLVTGISNNYIMESSDDEDDNELDESNVNNDNVDKPKIKAKEKLTRSDRNRQARHKALEKELDSRRTNKKLLGQINKYAFAVVKTLESGVKKDEKVYQKKKQLKVLLKAQKLDDEPEVMIAGKKRWGGRPTFIVVRPTLVSTAAELSGNIRSLKPKGSAMKDRYDSLLKRNKIEIGKTTRNRTKWTKFVPRHKYRDDFTV
;
A
#
# COMPACT_ATOMS: atom_id res chain seq x y z
N MET A 1 -66.79 -32.68 68.50
CA MET A 1 -66.72 -32.24 67.09
C MET A 1 -65.27 -32.29 66.61
N ALA A 2 -64.90 -33.22 65.74
CA ALA A 2 -63.52 -33.38 65.26
C ALA A 2 -63.33 -32.65 63.92
N ARG A 3 -62.43 -31.65 63.89
CA ARG A 3 -62.07 -30.90 62.68
C ARG A 3 -61.17 -31.77 61.78
N LYS A 4 -61.66 -32.12 60.59
CA LYS A 4 -60.87 -32.81 59.55
C LYS A 4 -59.72 -31.88 59.08
N ARG A 5 -58.47 -32.30 59.29
CA ARG A 5 -57.27 -31.63 58.76
C ARG A 5 -57.25 -31.79 57.23
N LYS A 6 -57.27 -30.68 56.49
CA LYS A 6 -57.08 -30.69 55.04
C LYS A 6 -55.61 -31.02 54.75
N LEU A 7 -55.37 -32.09 54.00
CA LEU A 7 -54.04 -32.44 53.49
C LEU A 7 -53.59 -31.37 52.48
N GLN A 8 -52.39 -30.83 52.69
CA GLN A 8 -51.79 -29.88 51.74
C GLN A 8 -51.59 -30.55 50.37
N THR A 9 -51.94 -29.79 49.33
CA THR A 9 -51.81 -30.23 47.94
C THR A 9 -50.33 -30.37 47.55
N LYS A 10 -50.03 -31.26 46.60
CA LYS A 10 -48.65 -31.47 46.10
C LYS A 10 -47.99 -30.16 45.64
N ALA A 11 -48.78 -29.24 45.07
CA ALA A 11 -48.31 -27.92 44.64
C ALA A 11 -47.89 -27.01 45.80
N GLN A 12 -48.59 -27.09 46.95
CA GLN A 12 -48.22 -26.34 48.16
C GLN A 12 -46.92 -26.87 48.75
N ARG A 13 -46.76 -28.20 48.82
CA ARG A 13 -45.50 -28.82 49.27
C ARG A 13 -44.31 -28.48 48.36
N ILE A 14 -44.50 -28.44 47.04
CA ILE A 14 -43.42 -28.05 46.11
C ILE A 14 -43.01 -26.59 46.31
N LYS A 15 -43.97 -25.69 46.58
CA LYS A 15 -43.67 -24.28 46.86
C LYS A 15 -42.97 -24.09 48.21
N GLU A 16 -43.42 -24.80 49.24
CA GLU A 16 -42.80 -24.76 50.58
C GLU A 16 -41.36 -25.30 50.52
N VAL A 17 -41.15 -26.46 49.91
CA VAL A 17 -39.80 -27.02 49.71
C VAL A 17 -38.93 -26.12 48.83
N GLY A 18 -39.50 -25.50 47.79
CA GLY A 18 -38.78 -24.55 46.95
C GLY A 18 -38.31 -23.31 47.72
N ALA A 19 -39.17 -22.77 48.59
CA ALA A 19 -38.84 -21.62 49.43
C ALA A 19 -37.78 -21.97 50.51
N GLU A 20 -37.85 -23.18 51.08
CA GLU A 20 -36.85 -23.67 52.03
C GLU A 20 -35.46 -23.83 51.37
N ILE A 21 -35.42 -24.29 50.12
CA ILE A 21 -34.17 -24.43 49.36
C ILE A 21 -33.58 -23.06 49.01
N GLU A 22 -34.41 -22.09 48.60
CA GLU A 22 -33.94 -20.72 48.33
C GLU A 22 -33.39 -20.05 49.60
N ALA A 23 -34.10 -20.16 50.73
CA ALA A 23 -33.63 -19.62 52.01
C ALA A 23 -32.31 -20.26 52.45
N PHE A 24 -32.15 -21.58 52.26
CA PHE A 24 -30.91 -22.29 52.56
C PHE A 24 -29.74 -21.82 51.68
N ILE A 25 -29.99 -21.55 50.39
CA ILE A 25 -28.96 -21.04 49.48
C ILE A 25 -28.54 -19.61 49.84
N GLU A 26 -29.49 -18.76 50.24
CA GLU A 26 -29.21 -17.40 50.69
C GLU A 26 -28.40 -17.38 51.99
N GLU A 27 -28.76 -18.20 52.98
CA GLU A 27 -28.04 -18.29 54.26
C GLU A 27 -26.60 -18.79 54.06
N GLN A 28 -26.38 -19.79 53.21
CA GLN A 28 -25.02 -20.25 52.84
C GLN A 28 -24.25 -19.18 52.05
N GLY A 29 -24.94 -18.41 51.20
CA GLY A 29 -24.36 -17.29 50.46
C GLY A 29 -23.97 -16.09 51.32
N GLU A 30 -24.64 -15.89 52.45
CA GLU A 30 -24.32 -14.83 53.43
C GLU A 30 -23.23 -15.28 54.41
N ALA A 31 -23.29 -16.52 54.91
CA ALA A 31 -22.26 -17.10 55.78
C ALA A 31 -20.87 -17.13 55.10
N THR A 32 -20.83 -17.36 53.78
CA THR A 32 -19.58 -17.34 53.00
C THR A 32 -19.06 -15.93 52.69
N LYS A 33 -19.91 -14.89 52.70
CA LYS A 33 -19.48 -13.49 52.53
C LYS A 33 -18.83 -12.91 53.78
N LEU A 34 -19.22 -13.39 54.97
CA LEU A 34 -18.75 -12.84 56.24
C LEU A 34 -17.45 -13.48 56.76
N GLN A 35 -16.97 -14.56 56.17
CA GLN A 35 -15.87 -15.35 56.75
C GLN A 35 -14.47 -15.12 56.15
N ASN A 36 -14.29 -14.34 55.07
CA ASN A 36 -12.96 -14.23 54.43
C ASN A 36 -12.65 -12.83 53.87
N TYR A 37 -12.37 -11.86 54.75
CA TYR A 37 -11.48 -10.75 54.42
C TYR A 37 -10.68 -10.40 55.68
N GLY A 38 -9.43 -10.86 55.77
CA GLY A 38 -8.49 -10.37 56.77
C GLY A 38 -8.09 -8.92 56.44
N ASP A 39 -7.74 -8.15 57.47
CA ASP A 39 -7.41 -6.71 57.39
C ASP A 39 -6.29 -6.37 56.38
N GLU A 40 -5.49 -7.36 55.98
CA GLU A 40 -4.41 -7.21 55.00
C GLU A 40 -4.90 -6.94 53.56
N HIS A 41 -6.20 -7.14 53.27
CA HIS A 41 -6.79 -6.85 51.96
C HIS A 41 -7.38 -5.45 51.82
N LEU A 42 -7.40 -4.63 52.89
CA LEU A 42 -7.95 -3.27 52.82
C LEU A 42 -7.00 -2.23 52.18
N PHE A 43 -5.69 -2.52 52.11
CA PHE A 43 -4.68 -1.53 51.67
C PHE A 43 -3.74 -2.00 50.55
N ALA A 44 -4.05 -3.11 49.87
CA ALA A 44 -3.31 -3.49 48.67
C ALA A 44 -3.68 -2.57 47.50
N ILE A 45 -2.77 -1.64 47.15
CA ILE A 45 -2.88 -0.84 45.92
C ILE A 45 -2.59 -1.78 44.74
N ASP A 46 -3.65 -2.17 44.06
CA ASP A 46 -3.63 -3.13 42.95
C ASP A 46 -2.90 -2.53 41.72
N THR A 47 -1.65 -2.95 41.48
CA THR A 47 -0.84 -2.54 40.30
C THR A 47 -1.02 -3.45 39.10
N ALA A 48 -1.83 -4.51 39.21
CA ALA A 48 -2.19 -5.39 38.11
C ALA A 48 -3.64 -5.10 37.73
N GLY A 49 -3.86 -4.50 36.56
CA GLY A 49 -5.18 -4.14 36.08
C GLY A 49 -6.20 -5.29 36.20
N SER A 50 -7.14 -5.12 37.11
CA SER A 50 -8.24 -6.05 37.41
C SER A 50 -8.91 -6.56 36.12
N THR A 51 -8.87 -7.88 35.94
CA THR A 51 -9.62 -8.61 34.91
C THR A 51 -11.06 -8.91 35.34
N SER A 52 -11.47 -8.45 36.52
CA SER A 52 -12.82 -8.66 37.02
C SER A 52 -13.78 -7.60 36.46
N LYS A 53 -14.84 -8.09 35.81
CA LYS A 53 -16.05 -7.39 35.36
C LYS A 53 -15.81 -5.95 34.92
N LYS A 54 -15.71 -5.75 33.59
CA LYS A 54 -15.84 -4.42 32.96
C LYS A 54 -16.93 -3.64 33.70
N ALA A 55 -16.53 -2.55 34.36
CA ALA A 55 -17.48 -1.55 34.82
C ALA A 55 -18.46 -1.34 33.68
N LYS A 56 -19.77 -1.48 33.94
CA LYS A 56 -20.78 -1.13 32.95
C LYS A 56 -20.44 0.30 32.56
N LEU A 57 -19.86 0.47 31.37
CA LEU A 57 -19.59 1.77 30.80
C LEU A 57 -20.94 2.47 30.87
N THR A 58 -21.09 3.41 31.79
CA THR A 58 -22.27 4.26 31.87
C THR A 58 -22.30 4.95 30.54
N LYS A 59 -23.09 4.40 29.61
CA LYS A 59 -23.19 4.90 28.25
C LYS A 59 -23.60 6.34 28.38
N ASP A 60 -22.72 7.25 27.98
CA ASP A 60 -23.00 8.68 28.04
C ASP A 60 -24.38 8.93 27.41
N PRO A 61 -25.29 9.67 28.07
CA PRO A 61 -26.65 9.91 27.56
C PRO A 61 -26.64 10.65 26.22
N ALA A 62 -25.51 11.27 25.84
CA ALA A 62 -25.30 11.87 24.52
C ALA A 62 -25.37 10.85 23.37
N VAL A 63 -25.01 9.57 23.62
CA VAL A 63 -25.08 8.47 22.64
C VAL A 63 -26.54 8.10 22.30
N TRP A 64 -27.49 8.48 23.15
CA TRP A 64 -28.93 8.25 22.94
C TRP A 64 -29.64 9.36 22.16
N SER A 65 -29.00 10.52 22.03
CA SER A 65 -29.53 11.54 21.14
C SER A 65 -29.28 11.11 19.70
N GLY A 66 -30.33 11.02 18.87
CA GLY A 66 -30.24 10.73 17.42
C GLY A 66 -29.41 11.75 16.61
N LYS A 67 -28.70 12.65 17.29
CA LYS A 67 -27.76 13.63 16.76
C LYS A 67 -26.33 13.07 16.67
N TYR A 68 -26.01 11.96 17.33
CA TYR A 68 -24.68 11.33 17.24
C TYR A 68 -24.55 10.50 15.95
N LYS A 69 -23.81 11.04 14.97
CA LYS A 69 -23.47 10.32 13.73
C LYS A 69 -22.11 9.60 13.91
N PRO A 70 -22.09 8.26 14.09
CA PRO A 70 -20.86 7.52 14.40
C PRO A 70 -19.81 7.59 13.28
N GLU A 71 -20.23 7.84 12.04
CA GLU A 71 -19.35 8.02 10.88
C GLU A 71 -18.48 9.27 11.01
N LYS A 72 -19.06 10.37 11.51
CA LYS A 72 -18.33 11.63 11.73
C LYS A 72 -17.29 11.47 12.83
N ALA A 73 -17.61 10.72 13.90
CA ALA A 73 -16.66 10.42 14.97
C ALA A 73 -15.51 9.50 14.50
N LYS A 74 -15.81 8.49 13.68
CA LYS A 74 -14.78 7.62 13.07
C LYS A 74 -13.88 8.41 12.10
N ALA A 75 -14.45 9.33 11.32
CA ALA A 75 -13.68 10.22 10.45
C ALA A 75 -12.77 11.16 11.25
N LEU A 76 -13.31 11.78 12.32
CA LEU A 76 -12.54 12.63 13.23
C LEU A 76 -11.38 11.88 13.89
N LYS A 77 -11.63 10.66 14.36
CA LYS A 77 -10.58 9.80 14.94
C LYS A 77 -9.49 9.51 13.91
N LYS A 78 -9.84 9.15 12.68
CA LYS A 78 -8.87 8.94 11.59
C LYS A 78 -8.07 10.20 11.25
N THR A 79 -8.67 11.40 11.32
CA THR A 79 -7.91 12.66 11.15
C THR A 79 -6.99 12.94 12.32
N ILE A 80 -7.43 12.70 13.57
CA ILE A 80 -6.59 12.85 14.76
C ILE A 80 -5.42 11.88 14.69
N ASP A 81 -5.67 10.60 14.38
CA ASP A 81 -4.63 9.58 14.21
C ASP A 81 -3.63 9.99 13.12
N ARG A 82 -4.09 10.61 12.03
CA ARG A 82 -3.24 11.13 10.95
C ARG A 82 -2.42 12.36 11.37
N ILE A 83 -2.96 13.23 12.22
CA ILE A 83 -2.27 14.41 12.76
C ILE A 83 -1.23 13.99 13.81
N GLN A 84 -1.56 13.00 14.64
CA GLN A 84 -0.67 12.45 15.67
C GLN A 84 0.40 11.51 15.11
N ALA A 85 0.15 10.91 13.93
CA ALA A 85 1.15 10.13 13.23
C ALA A 85 2.38 11.00 12.95
N LYS A 86 3.54 10.57 13.45
CA LYS A 86 4.82 11.21 13.15
C LYS A 86 5.01 11.24 11.62
N PRO A 87 5.37 12.39 11.02
CA PRO A 87 5.60 12.45 9.59
C PRO A 87 6.67 11.41 9.20
N ALA A 88 6.45 10.71 8.07
CA ALA A 88 7.31 9.61 7.62
C ALA A 88 8.79 10.02 7.37
N VAL A 89 9.11 11.30 7.43
CA VAL A 89 10.44 11.90 7.15
C VAL A 89 11.24 12.13 8.44
N ALA A 90 11.04 11.29 9.46
CA ALA A 90 11.79 11.38 10.72
C ALA A 90 13.27 10.98 10.61
N VAL A 91 13.73 10.53 9.43
CA VAL A 91 15.10 10.03 9.20
C VAL A 91 16.12 11.18 9.05
N VAL A 92 15.72 12.32 8.47
CA VAL A 92 16.65 13.43 8.23
C VAL A 92 17.00 14.13 9.54
N LYS A 93 18.30 14.16 9.88
CA LYS A 93 18.82 14.83 11.08
C LYS A 93 18.46 16.32 11.06
N ALA A 94 18.13 16.85 12.24
CA ALA A 94 17.75 18.25 12.38
C ALA A 94 18.90 19.23 12.11
N VAL A 95 20.12 18.80 12.42
CA VAL A 95 21.36 19.56 12.25
C VAL A 95 22.27 18.71 11.36
N GLU A 96 22.75 19.30 10.29
CA GLU A 96 23.76 18.69 9.42
C GLU A 96 25.13 18.90 10.07
N VAL A 97 25.93 17.83 10.12
CA VAL A 97 27.29 17.91 10.65
C VAL A 97 28.18 18.34 9.49
N ALA A 98 28.96 19.41 9.70
CA ALA A 98 29.92 19.90 8.73
C ALA A 98 31.02 18.85 8.49
N ALA A 99 31.59 18.83 7.28
CA ALA A 99 32.74 17.99 6.97
C ALA A 99 34.01 18.56 7.65
N ASP A 100 34.94 17.68 8.03
CA ASP A 100 36.16 18.06 8.77
C ASP A 100 36.97 19.17 8.06
N GLY A 101 37.00 19.13 6.72
CA GLY A 101 37.65 20.12 5.85
C GLY A 101 37.03 21.53 5.87
N GLN A 102 35.88 21.73 6.52
CA GLN A 102 35.22 23.04 6.67
C GLN A 102 35.57 23.74 7.99
N SER A 103 36.37 23.10 8.83
CA SER A 103 36.84 23.66 10.09
C SER A 103 37.70 24.91 9.87
N TYR A 104 37.95 25.67 10.94
CA TYR A 104 38.82 26.84 10.92
C TYR A 104 40.29 26.49 10.64
N HIS A 105 40.75 25.33 11.12
CA HIS A 105 42.09 24.81 10.89
C HIS A 105 41.99 23.33 10.47
N PRO A 106 41.52 23.05 9.26
CA PRO A 106 41.35 21.70 8.75
C PRO A 106 42.71 21.11 8.35
N GLU A 107 42.80 19.78 8.37
CA GLU A 107 43.90 19.08 7.71
C GLU A 107 43.89 19.39 6.21
N VAL A 108 45.06 19.56 5.61
CA VAL A 108 45.21 19.94 4.19
C VAL A 108 44.52 18.94 3.27
N SER A 109 44.64 17.64 3.56
CA SER A 109 44.01 16.55 2.81
C SER A 109 42.48 16.67 2.83
N ALA A 110 41.89 16.83 4.03
CA ALA A 110 40.46 16.99 4.23
C ALA A 110 39.93 18.28 3.58
N HIS A 111 40.67 19.39 3.67
CA HIS A 111 40.31 20.66 3.04
C HIS A 111 40.27 20.55 1.51
N GLN A 112 41.27 19.91 0.90
CA GLN A 112 41.32 19.67 -0.54
C GLN A 112 40.18 18.78 -1.02
N ALA A 113 39.84 17.74 -0.26
CA ALA A 113 38.72 16.85 -0.59
C ALA A 113 37.38 17.61 -0.65
N VAL A 114 37.11 18.45 0.36
CA VAL A 114 35.88 19.26 0.39
C VAL A 114 35.87 20.33 -0.71
N LEU A 115 37.01 20.94 -1.01
CA LEU A 115 37.14 21.86 -2.15
C LEU A 115 36.91 21.18 -3.49
N ALA A 116 37.45 19.98 -3.69
CA ALA A 116 37.26 19.21 -4.91
C ALA A 116 35.78 18.84 -5.12
N GLU A 117 35.10 18.41 -4.06
CA GLU A 117 33.66 18.15 -4.09
C GLU A 117 32.85 19.41 -4.43
N ALA A 118 33.20 20.55 -3.83
CA ALA A 118 32.57 21.84 -4.11
C ALA A 118 32.72 22.24 -5.58
N LEU A 119 33.94 22.12 -6.13
CA LEU A 119 34.25 22.43 -7.52
C LEU A 119 33.51 21.50 -8.48
N ALA A 120 33.44 20.20 -8.19
CA ALA A 120 32.69 19.24 -9.00
C ALA A 120 31.21 19.64 -9.14
N LYS A 121 30.55 19.98 -8.02
CA LYS A 121 29.15 20.45 -8.02
C LYS A 121 28.95 21.74 -8.80
N VAL A 122 29.91 22.67 -8.75
CA VAL A 122 29.85 23.92 -9.53
C VAL A 122 30.05 23.65 -11.02
N ALA A 123 30.99 22.78 -11.39
CA ALA A 123 31.26 22.39 -12.76
C ALA A 123 30.06 21.67 -13.39
N GLU A 124 29.39 20.78 -12.65
CA GLU A 124 28.14 20.15 -13.10
C GLU A 124 27.04 21.18 -13.39
N LYS A 125 26.86 22.16 -12.50
CA LYS A 125 25.90 23.26 -12.71
C LYS A 125 26.28 24.16 -13.89
N GLN A 126 27.57 24.33 -14.18
CA GLN A 126 28.01 25.05 -15.38
C GLN A 126 27.68 24.27 -16.65
N LYS A 127 28.02 22.98 -16.70
CA LYS A 127 27.69 22.10 -17.83
C LYS A 127 26.19 22.03 -18.09
N GLN A 128 25.37 21.98 -17.04
CA GLN A 128 23.91 22.04 -17.18
C GLN A 128 23.46 23.38 -17.78
N ARG A 129 23.97 24.51 -17.26
CA ARG A 129 23.67 25.83 -17.83
C ARG A 129 24.11 25.96 -19.29
N GLU A 130 25.25 25.41 -19.66
CA GLU A 130 25.72 25.39 -21.05
C GLU A 130 24.80 24.57 -21.94
N LYS A 131 24.34 23.40 -21.49
CA LYS A 131 23.34 22.59 -22.20
C LYS A 131 21.99 23.29 -22.33
N ASP A 132 21.55 23.98 -21.28
CA ASP A 132 20.28 24.72 -21.27
C ASP A 132 20.37 25.97 -22.17
N LEU A 133 21.55 26.59 -22.26
CA LEU A 133 21.82 27.73 -23.13
C LEU A 133 22.05 27.32 -24.58
N ALA A 134 22.53 26.09 -24.82
CA ALA A 134 22.72 25.55 -26.14
C ALA A 134 21.36 25.53 -26.89
N PRO A 135 21.27 26.09 -28.10
CA PRO A 135 20.03 26.10 -28.85
C PRO A 135 19.58 24.67 -29.14
N LEU A 136 18.29 24.38 -28.93
CA LEU A 136 17.64 23.07 -29.13
C LEU A 136 17.58 22.61 -30.60
N VAL A 137 18.37 23.20 -31.51
CA VAL A 137 18.26 23.06 -32.97
C VAL A 137 19.49 22.36 -33.53
N THR A 138 19.69 21.09 -33.20
CA THR A 138 20.74 20.26 -33.83
C THR A 138 20.24 18.87 -34.20
N GLY A 139 19.01 18.71 -34.70
CA GLY A 139 18.53 17.35 -34.99
C GLY A 139 17.28 17.12 -35.81
N ILE A 140 16.51 18.13 -36.22
CA ILE A 140 15.46 17.90 -37.23
C ILE A 140 16.06 18.25 -38.59
N SER A 141 16.93 17.37 -39.10
CA SER A 141 17.17 17.30 -40.54
C SER A 141 15.90 16.72 -41.18
N ASN A 142 15.40 17.34 -42.23
CA ASN A 142 14.18 17.01 -42.98
C ASN A 142 14.12 15.59 -43.60
N ASN A 143 15.02 14.69 -43.24
CA ASN A 143 15.23 13.40 -43.90
C ASN A 143 14.42 12.24 -43.28
N TYR A 144 13.67 12.45 -42.19
CA TYR A 144 12.98 11.36 -41.47
C TYR A 144 11.50 11.16 -41.83
N ILE A 145 11.00 11.77 -42.92
CA ILE A 145 9.55 11.78 -43.26
C ILE A 145 9.19 10.82 -44.41
N MET A 146 10.15 10.21 -45.12
CA MET A 146 9.88 9.60 -46.44
C MET A 146 10.11 8.08 -46.57
N GLU A 147 10.16 7.29 -45.49
CA GLU A 147 10.49 5.86 -45.63
C GLU A 147 9.67 4.97 -44.69
N SER A 148 8.41 4.74 -45.03
CA SER A 148 7.61 3.63 -44.52
C SER A 148 6.31 3.47 -45.33
N SER A 149 6.42 3.07 -46.59
CA SER A 149 5.29 2.49 -47.33
C SER A 149 5.84 1.71 -48.52
N ASP A 150 5.96 0.38 -48.41
CA ASP A 150 5.52 -0.61 -49.41
C ASP A 150 5.89 -2.04 -48.98
N ASP A 151 5.20 -3.02 -49.58
CA ASP A 151 5.38 -4.49 -49.54
C ASP A 151 4.55 -5.29 -48.53
N GLU A 152 3.28 -5.53 -48.89
CA GLU A 152 2.57 -6.78 -48.64
C GLU A 152 2.57 -7.62 -49.94
N ASP A 153 3.32 -8.73 -49.96
CA ASP A 153 3.30 -9.75 -51.02
C ASP A 153 2.74 -11.06 -50.41
N ASP A 154 1.51 -11.41 -50.79
CA ASP A 154 0.77 -12.59 -50.33
C ASP A 154 0.96 -13.71 -51.36
N ASN A 155 1.76 -14.72 -50.98
CA ASN A 155 2.13 -15.84 -51.84
C ASN A 155 1.06 -16.94 -51.85
N GLU A 156 0.69 -17.29 -53.07
CA GLU A 156 -0.18 -18.36 -53.56
C GLU A 156 0.10 -19.78 -53.03
N LEU A 157 -1.01 -20.57 -52.96
CA LEU A 157 -1.17 -21.98 -53.39
C LEU A 157 -0.29 -23.04 -52.70
N ASP A 158 -0.59 -24.32 -52.61
CA ASP A 158 -1.66 -25.29 -52.87
C ASP A 158 -1.13 -26.57 -52.17
N GLU A 159 -1.98 -27.54 -51.85
CA GLU A 159 -1.72 -28.93 -52.23
C GLU A 159 -2.74 -29.90 -51.62
N SER A 160 -3.40 -30.54 -52.58
CA SER A 160 -4.09 -31.82 -52.59
C SER A 160 -3.68 -32.88 -51.56
N ASN A 161 -4.64 -33.74 -51.20
CA ASN A 161 -4.32 -35.16 -51.04
C ASN A 161 -5.46 -36.05 -51.56
N VAL A 162 -5.11 -36.89 -52.53
CA VAL A 162 -5.98 -37.82 -53.27
C VAL A 162 -5.43 -39.23 -53.08
N ASN A 163 -6.35 -40.20 -53.11
CA ASN A 163 -6.20 -41.66 -53.21
C ASN A 163 -6.05 -42.44 -51.90
N ASN A 164 -6.94 -43.39 -51.55
CA ASN A 164 -7.50 -44.57 -52.23
C ASN A 164 -6.63 -45.81 -51.96
N ASP A 165 -7.15 -46.73 -51.15
CA ASP A 165 -6.66 -48.11 -51.06
C ASP A 165 -7.85 -49.07 -51.10
N ASN A 166 -8.12 -49.54 -52.32
CA ASN A 166 -9.01 -50.64 -52.62
C ASN A 166 -8.23 -51.95 -52.41
N VAL A 167 -8.41 -52.59 -51.26
CA VAL A 167 -7.77 -53.87 -50.95
C VAL A 167 -8.69 -55.02 -51.35
N ASP A 168 -8.22 -55.83 -52.28
CA ASP A 168 -8.83 -57.07 -52.76
C ASP A 168 -9.29 -57.98 -51.60
N LYS A 169 -10.58 -58.27 -51.55
CA LYS A 169 -11.16 -59.21 -50.58
C LYS A 169 -11.23 -60.62 -51.18
N PRO A 170 -10.72 -61.66 -50.49
CA PRO A 170 -10.85 -63.03 -50.94
C PRO A 170 -12.33 -63.46 -50.99
N LYS A 171 -12.72 -64.22 -52.02
CA LYS A 171 -14.06 -64.80 -52.16
C LYS A 171 -14.31 -65.82 -51.04
N ILE A 172 -15.03 -65.41 -50.01
CA ILE A 172 -15.42 -66.27 -48.86
C ILE A 172 -16.50 -67.23 -49.32
N LYS A 173 -16.34 -68.53 -49.04
CA LYS A 173 -17.33 -69.58 -49.31
C LYS A 173 -18.68 -69.23 -48.67
N ALA A 174 -19.78 -69.47 -49.38
CA ALA A 174 -21.12 -69.20 -48.89
C ALA A 174 -21.39 -70.02 -47.62
N LYS A 175 -21.58 -69.33 -46.49
CA LYS A 175 -21.92 -69.95 -45.20
C LYS A 175 -23.34 -70.51 -45.28
N GLU A 176 -23.57 -71.64 -44.63
CA GLU A 176 -24.91 -72.20 -44.44
C GLU A 176 -25.90 -71.14 -43.93
N LYS A 177 -27.11 -71.14 -44.47
CA LYS A 177 -28.14 -70.15 -44.13
C LYS A 177 -28.58 -70.35 -42.68
N LEU A 178 -28.01 -69.55 -41.78
CA LEU A 178 -28.39 -69.53 -40.37
C LEU A 178 -29.89 -69.30 -40.19
N THR A 179 -30.50 -70.03 -39.26
CA THR A 179 -31.92 -69.86 -38.91
C THR A 179 -32.19 -68.47 -38.33
N ARG A 180 -33.45 -68.02 -38.37
CA ARG A 180 -33.86 -66.70 -37.85
C ARG A 180 -33.53 -66.54 -36.35
N SER A 181 -33.62 -67.63 -35.59
CA SER A 181 -33.28 -67.67 -34.16
C SER A 181 -31.77 -67.46 -33.92
N ASP A 182 -30.93 -68.18 -34.66
CA ASP A 182 -29.47 -68.05 -34.54
C ASP A 182 -28.99 -66.65 -34.94
N ARG A 183 -29.63 -66.05 -35.95
CA ARG A 183 -29.36 -64.67 -36.39
C ARG A 183 -29.71 -63.65 -35.30
N ASN A 184 -30.82 -63.83 -34.59
CA ASN A 184 -31.21 -62.99 -33.45
C ASN A 184 -30.29 -63.19 -32.24
N ARG A 185 -29.84 -64.42 -31.99
CA ARG A 185 -28.90 -64.73 -30.89
C ARG A 185 -27.53 -64.10 -31.14
N GLN A 186 -27.03 -64.16 -32.37
CA GLN A 186 -25.80 -63.47 -32.79
C GLN A 186 -25.96 -61.95 -32.75
N ALA A 187 -27.12 -61.42 -33.14
CA ALA A 187 -27.38 -59.97 -33.05
C ALA A 187 -27.36 -59.49 -31.59
N ARG A 188 -27.94 -60.24 -30.65
CA ARG A 188 -27.90 -59.93 -29.21
C ARG A 188 -26.48 -60.01 -28.64
N HIS A 189 -25.72 -61.06 -28.99
CA HIS A 189 -24.34 -61.20 -28.55
C HIS A 189 -23.46 -60.05 -29.06
N LYS A 190 -23.58 -59.74 -30.35
CA LYS A 190 -22.84 -58.65 -30.99
C LYS A 190 -23.23 -57.28 -30.44
N ALA A 191 -24.48 -57.09 -30.02
CA ALA A 191 -24.94 -55.87 -29.35
C ALA A 191 -24.30 -55.73 -27.96
N LEU A 192 -24.28 -56.81 -27.17
CA LEU A 192 -23.62 -56.83 -25.86
C LEU A 192 -22.11 -56.61 -25.96
N GLU A 193 -21.43 -57.23 -26.93
CA GLU A 193 -20.00 -57.01 -27.16
C GLU A 193 -19.70 -55.55 -27.52
N LYS A 194 -20.49 -54.96 -28.43
CA LYS A 194 -20.36 -53.54 -28.79
C LYS A 194 -20.57 -52.62 -27.59
N GLU A 195 -21.51 -52.94 -26.71
CA GLU A 195 -21.77 -52.15 -25.49
C GLU A 195 -20.63 -52.29 -24.47
N LEU A 196 -20.08 -53.49 -24.29
CA LEU A 196 -18.92 -53.70 -23.42
C LEU A 196 -17.67 -53.00 -23.98
N ASP A 197 -17.48 -53.04 -25.28
CA ASP A 197 -16.36 -52.36 -25.94
C ASP A 197 -16.52 -50.84 -25.90
N SER A 198 -17.72 -50.30 -26.12
CA SER A 198 -17.99 -48.86 -25.96
C SER A 198 -17.76 -48.40 -24.51
N ARG A 199 -18.14 -49.22 -23.53
CA ARG A 199 -17.87 -48.93 -22.12
C ARG A 199 -16.36 -48.96 -21.81
N ARG A 200 -15.61 -49.88 -22.40
CA ARG A 200 -14.14 -49.96 -22.26
C ARG A 200 -13.45 -48.77 -22.92
N THR A 201 -13.87 -48.35 -24.11
CA THR A 201 -13.31 -47.18 -24.81
C THR A 201 -13.63 -45.89 -24.05
N ASN A 202 -14.88 -45.72 -23.58
CA ASN A 202 -15.28 -44.57 -22.77
C ASN A 202 -14.47 -44.47 -21.46
N LYS A 203 -14.20 -45.59 -20.79
CA LYS A 203 -13.37 -45.60 -19.57
C LYS A 203 -11.92 -45.21 -19.86
N LYS A 204 -11.36 -45.66 -20.99
CA LYS A 204 -10.00 -45.27 -21.42
C LYS A 204 -9.93 -43.78 -21.75
N LEU A 205 -10.92 -43.27 -22.50
CA LEU A 205 -11.03 -41.86 -22.87
C LEU A 205 -11.13 -40.97 -21.63
N LEU A 206 -12.00 -41.32 -20.68
CA LEU A 206 -12.15 -40.58 -19.43
C LEU A 206 -10.85 -40.59 -18.59
N GLY A 207 -10.14 -41.72 -18.57
CA GLY A 207 -8.82 -41.81 -17.94
C GLY A 207 -7.77 -40.91 -18.59
N GLN A 208 -7.80 -40.77 -19.92
CA GLN A 208 -6.93 -39.83 -20.65
C GLN A 208 -7.30 -38.38 -20.32
N ILE A 209 -8.60 -38.03 -20.40
CA ILE A 209 -9.10 -36.69 -20.06
C ILE A 209 -8.65 -36.27 -18.67
N ASN A 210 -8.80 -37.15 -17.66
CA ASN A 210 -8.40 -36.84 -16.29
C ASN A 210 -6.88 -36.66 -16.14
N LYS A 211 -6.07 -37.45 -16.85
CA LYS A 211 -4.61 -37.28 -16.86
C LYS A 211 -4.20 -35.96 -17.50
N TYR A 212 -4.79 -35.58 -18.63
CA TYR A 212 -4.54 -34.31 -19.28
C TYR A 212 -4.98 -33.13 -18.42
N ALA A 213 -6.20 -33.19 -17.85
CA ALA A 213 -6.70 -32.17 -16.94
C ALA A 213 -5.76 -31.97 -15.74
N PHE A 214 -5.29 -33.05 -15.13
CA PHE A 214 -4.35 -32.98 -14.02
C PHE A 214 -3.00 -32.37 -14.43
N ALA A 215 -2.47 -32.76 -15.59
CA ALA A 215 -1.21 -32.22 -16.11
C ALA A 215 -1.33 -30.71 -16.37
N VAL A 216 -2.43 -30.27 -16.99
CA VAL A 216 -2.71 -28.85 -17.26
C VAL A 216 -2.87 -28.06 -15.97
N VAL A 217 -3.62 -28.56 -14.99
CA VAL A 217 -3.75 -27.90 -13.69
C VAL A 217 -2.39 -27.75 -13.00
N LYS A 218 -1.56 -28.78 -13.02
CA LYS A 218 -0.23 -28.74 -12.41
C LYS A 218 0.71 -27.76 -13.10
N THR A 219 0.68 -27.66 -14.42
CA THR A 219 1.50 -26.67 -15.16
C THR A 219 1.03 -25.25 -14.85
N LEU A 220 -0.28 -25.00 -14.84
CA LEU A 220 -0.87 -23.70 -14.47
C LEU A 220 -0.52 -23.29 -13.04
N GLU A 221 -0.65 -24.19 -12.06
CA GLU A 221 -0.25 -23.92 -10.67
C GLU A 221 1.22 -23.55 -10.56
N SER A 222 2.09 -24.25 -11.29
CA SER A 222 3.53 -23.95 -11.29
C SER A 222 3.84 -22.58 -11.93
N GLY A 223 3.06 -22.18 -12.94
CA GLY A 223 3.12 -20.85 -13.56
C GLY A 223 2.74 -19.76 -12.57
N VAL A 224 1.57 -19.88 -11.93
CA VAL A 224 1.08 -18.93 -10.92
C VAL A 224 2.08 -18.77 -9.77
N LYS A 225 2.67 -19.87 -9.27
CA LYS A 225 3.69 -19.82 -8.19
C LYS A 225 4.96 -19.09 -8.62
N LYS A 226 5.37 -19.19 -9.89
CA LYS A 226 6.54 -18.46 -10.42
C LYS A 226 6.23 -16.97 -10.54
N ASP A 227 5.07 -16.63 -11.09
CA ASP A 227 4.63 -15.24 -11.27
C ASP A 227 4.47 -14.53 -9.93
N GLU A 228 3.91 -15.21 -8.93
CA GLU A 228 3.79 -14.68 -7.57
C GLU A 228 5.18 -14.40 -6.97
N LYS A 229 6.15 -15.31 -7.09
CA LYS A 229 7.53 -15.07 -6.64
C LYS A 229 8.17 -13.87 -7.34
N VAL A 230 7.99 -13.75 -8.66
CA VAL A 230 8.50 -12.61 -9.44
C VAL A 230 7.85 -11.31 -8.97
N TYR A 231 6.54 -11.31 -8.75
CA TYR A 231 5.81 -10.17 -8.23
C TYR A 231 6.30 -9.76 -6.83
N GLN A 232 6.50 -10.72 -5.92
CA GLN A 232 7.04 -10.44 -4.58
C GLN A 232 8.45 -9.84 -4.66
N LYS A 233 9.34 -10.39 -5.50
CA LYS A 233 10.69 -9.82 -5.72
C LYS A 233 10.63 -8.41 -6.28
N LYS A 234 9.77 -8.16 -7.28
CA LYS A 234 9.55 -6.80 -7.84
C LYS A 234 9.03 -5.83 -6.78
N LYS A 235 8.13 -6.28 -5.90
CA LYS A 235 7.60 -5.49 -4.78
C LYS A 235 8.70 -5.15 -3.78
N GLN A 236 9.51 -6.14 -3.39
CA GLN A 236 10.67 -5.93 -2.50
C GLN A 236 11.68 -4.97 -3.11
N LEU A 237 12.04 -5.13 -4.39
CA LEU A 237 12.93 -4.22 -5.11
C LEU A 237 12.37 -2.79 -5.16
N LYS A 238 11.07 -2.62 -5.42
CA LYS A 238 10.44 -1.29 -5.38
C LYS A 238 10.52 -0.64 -4.00
N VAL A 239 10.34 -1.43 -2.93
CA VAL A 239 10.48 -0.92 -1.55
C VAL A 239 11.91 -0.51 -1.26
N LEU A 240 12.90 -1.34 -1.64
CA LEU A 240 14.32 -1.04 -1.46
C LEU A 240 14.76 0.18 -2.26
N LEU A 241 14.40 0.27 -3.54
CA LEU A 241 14.69 1.43 -4.38
C LEU A 241 14.03 2.70 -3.83
N LYS A 242 12.83 2.59 -3.25
CA LYS A 242 12.16 3.73 -2.62
C LYS A 242 12.86 4.15 -1.33
N ALA A 243 13.37 3.20 -0.53
CA ALA A 243 14.15 3.48 0.66
C ALA A 243 15.47 4.18 0.32
N GLN A 244 16.26 3.61 -0.60
CA GLN A 244 17.51 4.22 -1.09
C GLN A 244 17.30 5.63 -1.62
N LYS A 245 16.29 5.84 -2.47
CA LYS A 245 15.96 7.19 -2.96
C LYS A 245 15.59 8.17 -1.86
N LEU A 246 14.92 7.72 -0.80
CA LEU A 246 14.53 8.58 0.33
C LEU A 246 15.77 8.96 1.16
N ASP A 247 16.74 8.04 1.28
CA ASP A 247 18.01 8.27 1.96
C ASP A 247 18.91 9.25 1.17
N ASP A 248 19.03 9.06 -0.15
CA ASP A 248 19.82 9.92 -1.03
C ASP A 248 19.18 11.31 -1.22
N GLU A 249 17.85 11.35 -1.36
CA GLU A 249 17.07 12.55 -1.67
C GLU A 249 15.79 12.59 -0.82
N PRO A 250 15.76 13.33 0.31
CA PRO A 250 14.53 13.44 1.07
C PRO A 250 13.43 14.09 0.22
N GLU A 251 12.24 13.46 0.16
CA GLU A 251 11.08 14.03 -0.54
C GLU A 251 10.81 15.42 0.06
N VAL A 252 10.95 16.51 -0.69
CA VAL A 252 10.59 17.87 -0.21
C VAL A 252 9.21 18.27 -0.75
N MET A 253 8.30 18.74 0.12
CA MET A 253 6.98 19.26 -0.27
C MET A 253 7.07 20.72 -0.74
N ILE A 254 6.48 21.02 -1.91
CA ILE A 254 6.46 22.37 -2.47
C ILE A 254 5.03 22.73 -2.87
N ALA A 255 4.55 23.87 -2.34
CA ALA A 255 3.23 24.44 -2.62
C ALA A 255 2.07 23.44 -2.49
N GLY A 256 2.05 22.64 -1.42
CA GLY A 256 0.98 21.68 -1.13
C GLY A 256 0.82 20.51 -2.12
N LYS A 257 1.73 20.34 -3.09
CA LYS A 257 1.69 19.24 -4.07
C LYS A 257 3.01 18.48 -4.10
N LYS A 258 2.95 17.15 -3.94
CA LYS A 258 4.03 16.28 -4.41
C LYS A 258 4.09 16.47 -5.92
N ARG A 259 5.12 17.14 -6.43
CA ARG A 259 5.23 17.30 -7.89
C ARG A 259 5.22 15.93 -8.54
N TRP A 260 4.37 15.79 -9.55
CA TRP A 260 4.15 14.56 -10.30
C TRP A 260 5.49 14.05 -10.85
N GLY A 261 5.80 12.77 -10.62
CA GLY A 261 6.94 12.09 -11.24
C GLY A 261 8.17 11.86 -10.36
N GLY A 262 8.10 12.05 -9.04
CA GLY A 262 9.21 11.69 -8.14
C GLY A 262 10.52 12.46 -8.41
N ARG A 263 10.44 13.58 -9.15
CA ARG A 263 11.56 14.49 -9.34
C ARG A 263 11.54 15.52 -8.22
N PRO A 264 12.46 15.47 -7.24
CA PRO A 264 12.56 16.52 -6.23
C PRO A 264 12.85 17.82 -6.95
N THR A 265 11.88 18.72 -6.90
CA THR A 265 11.95 19.93 -7.70
C THR A 265 12.58 20.97 -6.80
N PHE A 266 13.86 21.24 -6.99
CA PHE A 266 14.59 22.24 -6.21
C PHE A 266 14.65 21.91 -4.71
N ILE A 267 15.35 20.83 -4.35
CA ILE A 267 16.21 20.97 -3.16
C ILE A 267 17.10 22.16 -3.51
N VAL A 268 16.98 23.26 -2.78
CA VAL A 268 17.89 24.40 -2.94
C VAL A 268 19.24 23.90 -2.44
N VAL A 269 19.95 23.13 -3.28
CA VAL A 269 21.29 22.64 -3.00
C VAL A 269 22.18 23.86 -3.12
N ARG A 270 22.38 24.51 -1.98
CA ARG A 270 23.32 25.61 -1.84
C ARG A 270 24.73 25.07 -2.12
N PRO A 271 25.61 25.92 -2.68
CA PRO A 271 27.01 25.56 -2.77
C PRO A 271 27.55 25.26 -1.37
N THR A 272 28.42 24.27 -1.29
CA THR A 272 29.17 23.99 -0.07
C THR A 272 30.01 25.22 0.27
N LEU A 273 29.91 25.68 1.51
CA LEU A 273 30.63 26.85 2.00
C LEU A 273 32.00 26.39 2.49
N VAL A 274 33.04 26.72 1.75
CA VAL A 274 34.42 26.34 2.07
C VAL A 274 35.29 27.60 1.97
N SER A 275 36.14 27.83 2.98
CA SER A 275 37.12 28.92 2.95
C SER A 275 38.24 28.57 1.97
N THR A 276 38.67 29.54 1.16
CA THR A 276 39.83 29.34 0.28
C THR A 276 41.13 29.35 1.10
N ALA A 277 42.23 28.80 0.56
CA ALA A 277 43.52 28.77 1.25
C ALA A 277 44.00 30.18 1.69
N ALA A 278 43.70 31.21 0.89
CA ALA A 278 44.00 32.61 1.23
C ALA A 278 43.19 33.11 2.44
N GLU A 279 41.91 32.74 2.53
CA GLU A 279 41.00 33.13 3.61
C GLU A 279 41.24 32.36 4.91
N LEU A 280 41.87 31.18 4.82
CA LEU A 280 42.15 30.29 5.95
C LEU A 280 43.45 30.65 6.69
N SER A 281 44.18 31.67 6.23
CA SER A 281 45.48 32.03 6.78
C SER A 281 45.38 32.58 8.22
N GLY A 282 45.78 31.74 9.17
CA GLY A 282 46.42 32.12 10.43
C GLY A 282 45.52 32.43 11.63
N ASN A 283 44.83 33.57 11.64
CA ASN A 283 44.24 34.13 12.87
C ASN A 283 42.70 34.13 12.88
N ILE A 284 42.09 33.70 13.99
CA ILE A 284 40.62 33.59 14.11
C ILE A 284 39.94 34.96 14.01
N ARG A 285 40.67 36.02 14.39
CA ARG A 285 40.20 37.40 14.34
C ARG A 285 40.06 37.94 12.91
N SER A 286 40.82 37.41 11.96
CA SER A 286 40.74 37.79 10.54
C SER A 286 39.79 36.90 9.74
N LEU A 287 39.26 35.83 10.35
CA LEU A 287 38.35 34.92 9.67
C LEU A 287 37.01 35.61 9.40
N LYS A 288 36.61 35.64 8.13
CA LYS A 288 35.29 36.11 7.73
C LYS A 288 34.28 34.98 7.92
N PRO A 289 33.21 35.16 8.71
CA PRO A 289 32.18 34.15 8.84
C PRO A 289 31.50 33.92 7.48
N LYS A 290 31.40 32.65 7.07
CA LYS A 290 30.75 32.24 5.83
C LYS A 290 29.41 31.60 6.15
N GLY A 291 28.41 31.89 5.32
CA GLY A 291 27.06 31.34 5.45
C GLY A 291 26.11 32.17 6.30
N SER A 292 24.90 31.64 6.47
CA SER A 292 23.85 32.25 7.28
C SER A 292 23.08 31.15 7.99
N ALA A 293 23.05 31.21 9.33
CA ALA A 293 22.33 30.23 10.14
C ALA A 293 20.82 30.18 9.81
N MET A 294 20.23 31.30 9.39
CA MET A 294 18.82 31.35 8.97
C MET A 294 18.58 30.56 7.68
N LYS A 295 19.51 30.64 6.73
CA LYS A 295 19.42 29.89 5.46
C LYS A 295 19.58 28.39 5.70
N ASP A 296 20.53 28.01 6.56
CA ASP A 296 20.76 26.62 6.94
C ASP A 296 19.55 26.01 7.69
N ARG A 297 19.00 26.75 8.66
CA ARG A 297 17.75 26.36 9.33
C ARG A 297 16.59 26.21 8.36
N TYR A 298 16.44 27.15 7.41
CA TYR A 298 15.40 27.09 6.39
C TYR A 298 15.56 25.83 5.52
N ASP A 299 16.76 25.54 5.04
CA ASP A 299 17.03 24.35 4.22
C ASP A 299 16.81 23.05 5.02
N SER A 300 17.19 23.01 6.30
CA SER A 300 16.90 21.89 7.22
C SER A 300 15.40 21.70 7.46
N LEU A 301 14.62 22.78 7.57
CA LEU A 301 13.16 22.69 7.70
C LEU A 301 12.50 22.20 6.41
N LEU A 302 13.03 22.58 5.25
CA LEU A 302 12.60 22.08 3.95
C LEU A 302 12.92 20.59 3.77
N LYS A 303 14.18 20.18 4.01
CA LYS A 303 14.62 18.77 3.93
C LYS A 303 13.81 17.85 4.86
N ARG A 304 13.35 18.38 6.00
CA ARG A 304 12.47 17.67 6.96
C ARG A 304 10.98 17.81 6.68
N ASN A 305 10.57 18.43 5.56
CA ASN A 305 9.17 18.70 5.24
C ASN A 305 8.37 19.45 6.31
N LYS A 306 9.04 20.26 7.14
CA LYS A 306 8.36 21.08 8.16
C LYS A 306 7.81 22.38 7.60
N ILE A 307 8.38 22.85 6.49
CA ILE A 307 7.98 24.05 5.77
C ILE A 307 7.84 23.68 4.30
N GLU A 308 6.91 24.34 3.60
CA GLU A 308 6.79 24.27 2.16
C GLU A 308 7.32 25.55 1.50
N ILE A 309 7.88 25.42 0.30
CA ILE A 309 8.23 26.58 -0.53
C ILE A 309 6.95 27.07 -1.19
N GLY A 310 6.36 28.14 -0.66
CA GLY A 310 5.25 28.85 -1.28
C GLY A 310 5.70 29.71 -2.47
N LYS A 311 4.75 30.13 -3.31
CA LYS A 311 5.01 31.18 -4.29
C LYS A 311 4.97 32.53 -3.58
N THR A 312 5.91 33.42 -3.90
CA THR A 312 5.77 34.82 -3.47
C THR A 312 4.54 35.43 -4.14
N THR A 313 3.52 35.75 -3.34
CA THR A 313 2.33 36.45 -3.84
C THR A 313 2.59 37.93 -3.70
N ARG A 314 2.84 38.61 -4.82
CA ARG A 314 2.75 40.07 -4.82
C ARG A 314 1.28 40.44 -4.64
N ASN A 315 0.98 41.21 -3.61
CA ASN A 315 -0.34 41.78 -3.42
C ASN A 315 -0.59 42.76 -4.58
N ARG A 316 -1.29 42.30 -5.62
CA ARG A 316 -1.81 43.19 -6.64
C ARG A 316 -2.99 43.91 -6.01
N THR A 317 -2.86 45.21 -5.79
CA THR A 317 -4.02 46.03 -5.46
C THR A 317 -5.01 45.89 -6.61
N LYS A 318 -6.26 45.52 -6.28
CA LYS A 318 -7.34 45.55 -7.26
C LYS A 318 -7.55 47.00 -7.65
N TRP A 319 -7.82 47.26 -8.93
CA TRP A 319 -8.10 48.62 -9.39
C TRP A 319 -9.39 49.11 -8.70
N THR A 320 -9.23 50.00 -7.72
CA THR A 320 -10.35 50.65 -7.03
C THR A 320 -10.54 52.02 -7.65
N LYS A 321 -11.77 52.35 -8.05
CA LYS A 321 -12.11 53.71 -8.48
C LYS A 321 -11.91 54.65 -7.29
N PHE A 322 -11.08 55.68 -7.46
CA PHE A 322 -11.01 56.76 -6.49
C PHE A 322 -12.30 57.57 -6.61
N VAL A 323 -13.15 57.50 -5.58
CA VAL A 323 -14.35 58.33 -5.47
C VAL A 323 -14.06 59.43 -4.44
N PRO A 324 -13.86 60.68 -4.87
CA PRO A 324 -13.73 61.81 -3.95
C PRO A 324 -14.98 61.89 -3.09
N ARG A 325 -14.83 61.98 -1.77
CA ARG A 325 -15.98 61.98 -0.85
C ARG A 325 -16.76 63.30 -0.80
N HIS A 326 -16.23 64.39 -1.38
CA HIS A 326 -16.92 65.69 -1.47
C HIS A 326 -16.56 66.37 -2.79
N LYS A 327 -17.54 67.09 -3.37
CA LYS A 327 -17.32 67.99 -4.50
C LYS A 327 -16.41 69.12 -3.99
N TYR A 328 -15.15 69.16 -4.42
CA TYR A 328 -14.51 70.47 -4.53
C TYR A 328 -15.38 71.21 -5.55
N ARG A 329 -16.19 72.15 -5.07
CA ARG A 329 -16.77 73.14 -5.97
C ARG A 329 -15.60 73.88 -6.58
N ASP A 330 -15.82 74.28 -7.82
CA ASP A 330 -14.86 74.90 -8.71
C ASP A 330 -14.20 76.13 -8.06
N ASP A 331 -13.03 75.97 -7.44
CA ASP A 331 -12.23 77.08 -6.89
C ASP A 331 -11.09 77.47 -7.87
N PHE A 332 -11.29 77.27 -9.19
CA PHE A 332 -10.38 77.75 -10.25
C PHE A 332 -10.90 79.03 -10.90
N THR A 333 -11.28 80.01 -10.09
CA THR A 333 -11.46 81.40 -10.53
C THR A 333 -10.85 82.36 -9.50
N VAL A 334 -9.58 82.71 -9.69
CA VAL A 334 -9.01 84.05 -9.45
C VAL A 334 -7.90 84.27 -10.47
#